data_AF-A0AA38ZII6-F1
#
_entry.id   AF-A0AA38ZII6-F1
#
_cell.length_a   1.000
_cell.length_b   1.000
_cell.length_c   1.000
_cell.angle_alpha   90.00
_cell.angle_beta   90.00
_cell.angle_gamma   90.00
#
_symmetry.space_group_name_H-M   'P 1'
#
loop_
_entity.id
_entity.type
_entity.pdbx_description
1 polymer ?
#
loop_
_entity_poly.entity_id
_entity_poly.type
_entity_poly.pdbx_seq_one_letter_code
_entity_poly.pdbx_strand_id
1 'polypeptide(L)'
;MIAGKVFLFLLCLNVVSFAVIASSPQTCPADDVSSKCGASDEWKGEFFPGIPKIKYEGPSSKNPLSYKWYNADEEILGKKMKDWMRFSVAFWHTFRGTGGDPFGAPTKFWPWEDGTNSLAMAKRRMRANFEFIEKLGVDLWCFHDRDIAPDGKTLEEANANLDEVVALAKELQGKKIHPLWGTSQLFHHPRYMHGGATSSEVAVYAYAAAQVKKAMEVTHYLGGENYVFWGGREGYQTLLNTDMGRELDHLARFLEAAAAYKKKIGFNGTLLIEPKPQEPTKHQYDWDAATTANFLRKYGLIGEFKLNIECNHATLSGHSCHHELETARLNGLLGNIDANTGDPQIGWDTDQFLTDIAEATMVMLSVVRNGGLAPGGFNFDAKLRRESTDVEDLFISHITGMDTLARGLRNVAKLIEVI
;
A
#
# COMPACT_ATOMS: atom_id res chain seq x y z
N MET A 1 33.03 -59.25 -45.47
CA MET A 1 31.79 -59.93 -45.08
C MET A 1 31.10 -59.11 -44.00
N ILE A 2 30.02 -58.43 -44.41
CA ILE A 2 28.82 -58.00 -43.65
C ILE A 2 29.03 -57.06 -42.44
N ALA A 3 28.98 -55.76 -42.76
CA ALA A 3 28.16 -54.70 -42.17
C ALA A 3 28.07 -54.59 -40.63
N GLY A 4 28.97 -53.79 -40.05
CA GLY A 4 28.85 -53.21 -38.72
C GLY A 4 28.27 -51.79 -38.76
N LYS A 5 27.13 -51.62 -38.07
CA LYS A 5 26.67 -50.41 -37.38
C LYS A 5 26.88 -49.06 -38.08
N VAL A 6 25.90 -48.68 -38.90
CA VAL A 6 25.68 -47.28 -39.30
C VAL A 6 24.87 -46.58 -38.21
N PHE A 7 25.52 -45.59 -37.63
CA PHE A 7 24.99 -44.48 -36.84
C PHE A 7 23.73 -43.89 -37.49
N LEU A 8 22.59 -43.90 -36.79
CA LEU A 8 21.50 -42.97 -37.07
C LEU A 8 21.04 -42.32 -35.75
N PHE A 9 21.72 -41.22 -35.47
CA PHE A 9 21.50 -40.27 -34.40
C PHE A 9 20.30 -39.40 -34.81
N LEU A 10 19.08 -39.73 -34.40
CA LEU A 10 17.89 -38.84 -34.52
C LEU A 10 16.65 -39.55 -33.96
N LEU A 11 16.35 -39.34 -32.67
CA LEU A 11 15.00 -39.02 -32.14
C LEU A 11 14.97 -39.07 -30.59
N CYS A 12 15.83 -38.30 -29.92
CA CYS A 12 15.53 -37.85 -28.55
C CYS A 12 15.11 -36.38 -28.64
N LEU A 13 13.94 -36.14 -29.26
CA LEU A 13 13.23 -34.90 -28.99
C LEU A 13 12.86 -34.95 -27.51
N ASN A 14 13.65 -34.26 -26.69
CA ASN A 14 13.18 -33.71 -25.43
C ASN A 14 12.03 -32.76 -25.77
N VAL A 15 10.83 -33.31 -25.90
CA VAL A 15 9.61 -32.52 -25.82
C VAL A 15 9.51 -32.13 -24.36
N VAL A 16 10.19 -31.05 -23.99
CA VAL A 16 9.81 -30.27 -22.83
C VAL A 16 8.46 -29.68 -23.21
N SER A 17 7.40 -30.43 -22.94
CA SER A 17 6.05 -29.88 -22.93
C SER A 17 6.06 -28.86 -21.80
N PHE A 18 6.30 -27.58 -22.14
CA PHE A 18 5.80 -26.50 -21.33
C PHE A 18 4.28 -26.66 -21.35
N ALA A 19 3.74 -27.36 -20.35
CA ALA A 19 2.34 -27.29 -20.07
C ALA A 19 2.06 -25.81 -19.86
N VAL A 20 1.40 -25.16 -20.82
CA VAL A 20 0.79 -23.86 -20.61
C VAL A 20 -0.17 -24.11 -19.45
N ILE A 21 0.20 -23.65 -18.25
CA ILE A 21 -0.52 -23.90 -17.02
C ILE A 21 -1.89 -23.21 -17.16
N ALA A 22 -2.87 -23.96 -17.63
CA ALA A 22 -4.28 -23.66 -17.50
C ALA A 22 -4.84 -24.41 -16.28
N SER A 23 -4.13 -24.37 -15.14
CA SER A 23 -4.68 -24.86 -13.89
C SER A 23 -5.50 -23.73 -13.26
N SER A 24 -6.82 -23.88 -13.25
CA SER A 24 -7.71 -23.21 -12.30
C SER A 24 -7.23 -23.50 -10.86
N PRO A 25 -7.20 -22.51 -9.96
CA PRO A 25 -6.48 -22.63 -8.69
C PRO A 25 -7.15 -23.60 -7.73
N GLN A 26 -6.34 -24.48 -7.14
CA GLN A 26 -6.71 -25.19 -5.94
C GLN A 26 -6.37 -24.28 -4.76
N THR A 27 -7.37 -23.52 -4.29
CA THR A 27 -7.19 -22.72 -3.08
C THR A 27 -7.14 -23.65 -1.86
N CYS A 28 -5.95 -23.68 -1.24
CA CYS A 28 -5.49 -24.33 0.01
C CYS A 28 -5.19 -25.84 -0.08
N PRO A 29 -4.01 -26.34 0.40
CA PRO A 29 -3.49 -26.11 1.75
C PRO A 29 -1.97 -25.77 1.86
N ALA A 30 -1.55 -25.32 3.05
CA ALA A 30 -0.14 -25.13 3.43
C ALA A 30 0.35 -26.33 4.28
N ASP A 31 0.34 -27.53 3.69
CA ASP A 31 0.88 -28.81 4.21
C ASP A 31 -0.03 -29.77 5.00
N ASP A 32 -1.37 -29.63 5.01
CA ASP A 32 -2.27 -30.68 5.55
C ASP A 32 -3.32 -31.15 4.54
N VAL A 33 -3.05 -32.31 3.93
CA VAL A 33 -3.91 -32.99 2.93
C VAL A 33 -5.20 -33.56 3.56
N SER A 34 -5.38 -33.48 4.89
CA SER A 34 -6.54 -34.04 5.58
C SER A 34 -7.62 -33.03 5.97
N SER A 35 -7.35 -31.72 5.91
CA SER A 35 -8.32 -30.70 6.30
C SER A 35 -9.09 -30.17 5.09
N LYS A 36 -10.40 -30.47 5.03
CA LYS A 36 -11.33 -29.71 4.17
C LYS A 36 -11.19 -28.23 4.56
N CYS A 37 -11.23 -27.31 3.59
CA CYS A 37 -11.31 -25.85 3.83
C CYS A 37 -12.51 -25.56 4.73
N GLY A 38 -12.28 -25.67 6.03
CA GLY A 38 -13.31 -25.69 7.05
C GLY A 38 -13.48 -24.30 7.59
N ALA A 39 -14.74 -23.91 7.82
CA ALA A 39 -15.15 -22.68 8.49
C ALA A 39 -14.73 -22.60 9.97
N SER A 40 -13.69 -23.34 10.40
CA SER A 40 -13.16 -23.28 11.75
C SER A 40 -12.09 -22.21 11.86
N ASP A 41 -12.22 -21.33 12.86
CA ASP A 41 -11.30 -20.22 13.16
C ASP A 41 -9.85 -20.64 13.54
N GLU A 42 -9.53 -21.94 13.51
CA GLU A 42 -8.23 -22.50 13.89
C GLU A 42 -7.38 -22.89 12.68
N TRP A 43 -6.80 -21.92 11.98
CA TRP A 43 -5.70 -22.19 11.04
C TRP A 43 -4.40 -22.45 11.82
N LYS A 44 -3.72 -23.58 11.56
CA LYS A 44 -2.51 -24.03 12.27
C LYS A 44 -1.26 -24.15 11.38
N GLY A 45 -1.30 -23.66 10.14
CA GLY A 45 -0.19 -23.70 9.18
C GLY A 45 0.57 -22.38 9.03
N GLU A 46 1.72 -22.42 8.37
CA GLU A 46 2.51 -21.23 7.99
C GLU A 46 2.12 -20.78 6.58
N PHE A 47 1.91 -19.48 6.35
CA PHE A 47 1.58 -18.94 5.02
C PHE A 47 2.80 -18.79 4.11
N PHE A 48 3.98 -18.64 4.71
CA PHE A 48 5.25 -18.44 4.00
C PHE A 48 6.27 -19.51 4.40
N PRO A 49 6.01 -20.80 4.12
CA PRO A 49 6.87 -21.90 4.55
C PRO A 49 8.29 -21.74 4.01
N GLY A 50 9.28 -21.98 4.87
CA GLY A 50 10.69 -21.91 4.50
C GLY A 50 11.28 -20.49 4.41
N ILE A 51 10.47 -19.43 4.59
CA ILE A 51 10.96 -18.06 4.66
C ILE A 51 11.23 -17.70 6.12
N PRO A 52 12.51 -17.57 6.55
CA PRO A 52 12.83 -17.17 7.91
C PRO A 52 12.54 -15.68 8.11
N LYS A 53 12.62 -15.23 9.37
CA LYS A 53 12.71 -13.80 9.65
C LYS A 53 13.92 -13.20 8.92
N ILE A 54 13.68 -12.15 8.14
CA ILE A 54 14.68 -11.48 7.32
C ILE A 54 15.67 -10.73 8.23
N LYS A 55 16.96 -10.92 7.95
CA LYS A 55 18.07 -10.36 8.74
C LYS A 55 18.98 -9.50 7.88
N TYR A 56 19.69 -8.58 8.51
CA TYR A 56 20.79 -7.86 7.88
C TYR A 56 22.03 -8.75 7.76
N GLU A 57 22.59 -8.84 6.56
CA GLU A 57 23.82 -9.58 6.24
C GLU A 57 24.90 -8.70 5.57
N GLY A 58 24.56 -7.44 5.28
CA GLY A 58 25.49 -6.46 4.73
C GLY A 58 25.70 -6.51 3.22
N PRO A 59 26.41 -5.52 2.66
CA PRO A 59 26.41 -5.20 1.24
C PRO A 59 27.11 -6.23 0.34
N SER A 60 27.90 -7.13 0.93
CA SER A 60 28.55 -8.23 0.21
C SER A 60 27.67 -9.47 0.06
N SER A 61 26.56 -9.57 0.79
CA SER A 61 25.69 -10.75 0.72
C SER A 61 25.03 -10.89 -0.66
N LYS A 62 24.83 -12.14 -1.07
CA LYS A 62 24.10 -12.54 -2.29
C LYS A 62 22.78 -13.27 -1.98
N ASN A 63 22.46 -13.49 -0.71
CA ASN A 63 21.21 -14.10 -0.29
C ASN A 63 20.05 -13.17 -0.64
N PRO A 64 19.07 -13.51 -1.50
CA PRO A 64 17.96 -12.62 -1.83
C PRO A 64 17.06 -12.31 -0.61
N LEU A 65 16.96 -13.23 0.35
CA LEU A 65 16.13 -13.12 1.56
C LEU A 65 16.90 -12.55 2.77
N SER A 66 17.68 -11.50 2.54
CA SER A 66 18.37 -10.75 3.59
C SER A 66 18.48 -9.27 3.25
N TYR A 67 18.60 -8.40 4.26
CA TYR A 67 18.91 -6.99 4.03
C TYR A 67 20.41 -6.79 3.81
N LYS A 68 20.77 -6.00 2.80
CA LYS A 68 22.16 -5.67 2.45
C LYS A 68 22.52 -4.27 2.91
N TRP A 69 21.53 -3.40 3.03
CA TRP A 69 21.69 -1.99 3.39
C TRP A 69 20.82 -1.59 4.57
N TYR A 70 19.63 -2.19 4.72
CA TYR A 70 18.76 -1.93 5.86
C TYR A 70 19.22 -2.67 7.12
N ASN A 71 19.90 -1.94 8.01
CA ASN A 71 20.20 -2.38 9.37
C ASN A 71 19.39 -1.55 10.36
N ALA A 72 18.30 -2.11 10.88
CA ALA A 72 17.33 -1.42 11.73
C ALA A 72 17.96 -0.69 12.94
N ASP A 73 19.01 -1.24 13.54
CA ASP A 73 19.66 -0.69 14.73
C ASP A 73 20.90 0.17 14.44
N GLU A 74 21.32 0.27 13.18
CA GLU A 74 22.40 1.19 12.79
C GLU A 74 21.97 2.63 13.02
N GLU A 75 22.83 3.41 13.68
CA GLU A 75 22.61 4.83 13.89
C GLU A 75 23.24 5.65 12.76
N ILE A 76 22.43 6.48 12.12
CA ILE A 76 22.87 7.40 11.06
C ILE A 76 22.32 8.78 11.40
N LEU A 77 23.19 9.80 11.39
CA LEU A 77 22.82 11.19 11.73
C LEU A 77 22.07 11.28 13.09
N GLY A 78 22.54 10.51 14.09
CA GLY A 78 22.01 10.55 15.46
C GLY A 78 20.67 9.84 15.69
N LYS A 79 20.16 9.07 14.72
CA LYS A 79 18.90 8.32 14.84
C LYS A 79 19.04 6.93 14.21
N LYS A 80 18.39 5.92 14.80
CA LYS A 80 18.40 4.55 14.24
C LYS A 80 17.72 4.53 12.88
N MET A 81 18.21 3.68 11.98
CA MET A 81 17.67 3.57 10.63
C MET A 81 16.18 3.25 10.63
N LYS A 82 15.71 2.35 11.51
CA LYS A 82 14.27 2.04 11.62
C LYS A 82 13.41 3.26 11.99
N ASP A 83 13.95 4.23 12.73
CA ASP A 83 13.23 5.43 13.16
C ASP A 83 13.25 6.53 12.08
N TRP A 84 14.23 6.49 11.17
CA TRP A 84 14.19 7.26 9.93
C TRP A 84 13.16 6.70 8.96
N MET A 85 13.11 5.37 8.83
CA MET A 85 12.32 4.70 7.80
C MET A 85 10.85 4.53 8.18
N ARG A 86 10.59 3.98 9.38
CA ARG A 86 9.23 3.65 9.83
C ARG A 86 8.44 2.92 8.73
N PHE A 87 9.06 1.86 8.17
CA PHE A 87 8.50 1.13 7.04
C PHE A 87 7.17 0.47 7.38
N SER A 88 6.22 0.59 6.46
CA SER A 88 4.88 0.05 6.55
C SER A 88 4.53 -0.82 5.34
N VAL A 89 3.74 -1.87 5.57
CA VAL A 89 3.21 -2.76 4.53
C VAL A 89 1.81 -2.31 4.10
N ALA A 90 1.62 -2.08 2.79
CA ALA A 90 0.31 -1.81 2.20
C ALA A 90 -0.53 -3.09 2.08
N PHE A 91 -1.65 -3.17 2.79
CA PHE A 91 -2.46 -4.39 2.83
C PHE A 91 -3.08 -4.73 1.47
N TRP A 92 -3.53 -3.72 0.70
CA TRP A 92 -4.20 -3.93 -0.59
C TRP A 92 -3.27 -4.61 -1.61
N HIS A 93 -2.09 -4.07 -1.85
CA HIS A 93 -1.18 -4.66 -2.82
C HIS A 93 -0.62 -6.00 -2.37
N THR A 94 -0.30 -6.15 -1.09
CA THR A 94 0.37 -7.33 -0.57
C THR A 94 -0.59 -8.53 -0.45
N PHE A 95 -1.81 -8.31 0.07
CA PHE A 95 -2.73 -9.42 0.39
C PHE A 95 -3.99 -9.47 -0.48
N ARG A 96 -4.33 -8.40 -1.21
CA ARG A 96 -5.48 -8.38 -2.14
C ARG A 96 -5.06 -8.36 -3.62
N GLY A 97 -3.80 -8.10 -3.93
CA GLY A 97 -3.31 -8.00 -5.30
C GLY A 97 -3.35 -9.32 -6.06
N THR A 98 -4.19 -9.43 -7.09
CA THR A 98 -4.40 -10.67 -7.86
C THR A 98 -3.56 -10.77 -9.14
N GLY A 99 -2.87 -9.69 -9.51
CA GLY A 99 -2.16 -9.57 -10.80
C GLY A 99 -3.08 -9.41 -12.01
N GLY A 100 -4.40 -9.24 -11.81
CA GLY A 100 -5.29 -8.81 -12.88
C GLY A 100 -4.98 -7.39 -13.35
N ASP A 101 -5.23 -7.11 -14.62
CA ASP A 101 -5.09 -5.79 -15.23
C ASP A 101 -6.27 -5.56 -16.22
N PRO A 102 -6.43 -4.37 -16.83
CA PRO A 102 -7.55 -4.10 -17.74
C PRO A 102 -7.63 -5.02 -18.97
N PHE A 103 -6.59 -5.81 -19.27
CA PHE A 103 -6.46 -6.64 -20.46
C PHE A 103 -6.32 -8.14 -20.16
N GLY A 104 -6.25 -8.53 -18.88
CA GLY A 104 -5.96 -9.90 -18.48
C GLY A 104 -6.54 -10.31 -17.14
N ALA A 105 -6.94 -11.58 -17.06
CA ALA A 105 -7.39 -12.20 -15.82
C ALA A 105 -6.28 -12.27 -14.76
N PRO A 106 -6.65 -12.45 -13.47
CA PRO A 106 -5.71 -12.72 -12.39
C PRO A 106 -4.65 -13.79 -12.70
N THR A 107 -3.44 -13.58 -12.18
CA THR A 107 -2.30 -14.51 -12.29
C THR A 107 -1.84 -15.06 -10.95
N LYS A 108 -2.22 -14.42 -9.85
CA LYS A 108 -1.76 -14.76 -8.50
C LYS A 108 -2.86 -15.50 -7.75
N PHE A 109 -2.51 -16.65 -7.19
CA PHE A 109 -3.42 -17.52 -6.46
C PHE A 109 -2.84 -17.79 -5.08
N TRP A 110 -3.13 -16.90 -4.15
CA TRP A 110 -2.48 -16.88 -2.85
C TRP A 110 -2.94 -18.00 -1.91
N PRO A 111 -2.05 -18.52 -1.04
CA PRO A 111 -2.40 -19.57 -0.08
C PRO A 111 -3.37 -19.09 1.00
N TRP A 112 -3.55 -17.78 1.16
CA TRP A 112 -4.56 -17.20 2.03
C TRP A 112 -5.88 -16.92 1.34
N GLU A 113 -6.03 -17.13 0.03
CA GLU A 113 -7.27 -16.87 -0.73
C GLU A 113 -8.08 -18.15 -1.02
N ASP A 114 -9.40 -18.04 -1.11
CA ASP A 114 -10.35 -19.11 -1.50
C ASP A 114 -11.25 -18.74 -2.68
N GLY A 115 -10.98 -17.58 -3.30
CA GLY A 115 -11.77 -17.02 -4.39
C GLY A 115 -13.08 -16.36 -3.94
N THR A 116 -13.39 -16.35 -2.65
CA THR A 116 -14.54 -15.64 -2.08
C THR A 116 -14.10 -14.34 -1.40
N ASN A 117 -15.07 -13.45 -1.15
CA ASN A 117 -14.88 -12.31 -0.26
C ASN A 117 -15.64 -12.54 1.04
N SER A 118 -15.44 -13.69 1.69
CA SER A 118 -16.10 -14.03 2.95
C SER A 118 -15.38 -13.43 4.17
N LEU A 119 -16.07 -13.37 5.31
CA LEU A 119 -15.48 -12.93 6.56
C LEU A 119 -14.38 -13.89 7.06
N ALA A 120 -14.58 -15.20 6.89
CA ALA A 120 -13.56 -16.20 7.20
C ALA A 120 -12.29 -15.98 6.36
N MET A 121 -12.47 -15.66 5.08
CA MET A 121 -11.38 -15.33 4.16
C MET A 121 -10.63 -14.06 4.58
N ALA A 122 -11.36 -13.00 4.94
CA ALA A 122 -10.76 -11.79 5.50
C ALA A 122 -9.92 -12.05 6.78
N LYS A 123 -10.43 -12.88 7.70
CA LYS A 123 -9.69 -13.29 8.91
C LYS A 123 -8.45 -14.13 8.58
N ARG A 124 -8.46 -14.91 7.49
CA ARG A 124 -7.29 -15.67 7.01
C ARG A 124 -6.22 -14.75 6.44
N ARG A 125 -6.61 -13.83 5.56
CA ARG A 125 -5.73 -12.75 5.05
C ARG A 125 -5.06 -11.97 6.18
N MET A 126 -5.83 -11.63 7.21
CA MET A 126 -5.30 -10.89 8.35
C MET A 126 -4.18 -11.66 9.07
N ARG A 127 -4.30 -12.99 9.24
CA ARG A 127 -3.24 -13.81 9.82
C ARG A 127 -1.99 -13.86 8.93
N ALA A 128 -2.15 -13.98 7.60
CA ALA A 128 -1.04 -13.91 6.66
C ALA A 128 -0.31 -12.55 6.73
N ASN A 129 -1.05 -11.45 6.89
CA ASN A 129 -0.48 -10.13 7.09
C ASN A 129 0.46 -10.05 8.29
N PHE A 130 0.03 -10.53 9.46
CA PHE A 130 0.86 -10.47 10.65
C PHE A 130 2.07 -11.43 10.60
N GLU A 131 1.94 -12.61 9.99
CA GLU A 131 3.09 -13.48 9.74
C GLU A 131 4.12 -12.80 8.83
N PHE A 132 3.65 -12.15 7.75
CA PHE A 132 4.51 -11.43 6.81
C PHE A 132 5.25 -10.27 7.50
N ILE A 133 4.53 -9.42 8.23
CA ILE A 133 5.10 -8.28 8.96
C ILE A 133 6.16 -8.74 9.97
N GLU A 134 5.89 -9.82 10.71
CA GLU A 134 6.83 -10.35 11.70
C GLU A 134 8.12 -10.86 11.03
N LYS A 135 7.98 -11.60 9.92
CA LYS A 135 9.11 -12.13 9.15
C LYS A 135 9.91 -11.01 8.48
N LEU A 136 9.25 -10.00 7.92
CA LEU A 136 9.90 -8.83 7.35
C LEU A 136 10.63 -8.00 8.44
N GLY A 137 10.12 -8.04 9.68
CA GLY A 137 10.73 -7.35 10.82
C GLY A 137 10.38 -5.86 10.88
N VAL A 138 9.21 -5.49 10.37
CA VAL A 138 8.63 -4.15 10.47
C VAL A 138 7.50 -4.11 11.49
N ASP A 139 7.06 -2.91 11.88
CA ASP A 139 6.10 -2.71 12.97
C ASP A 139 4.82 -1.99 12.53
N LEU A 140 4.74 -1.63 11.25
CA LEU A 140 3.71 -0.76 10.73
C LEU A 140 3.05 -1.39 9.50
N TRP A 141 1.77 -1.07 9.33
CA TRP A 141 0.98 -1.48 8.18
C TRP A 141 -0.10 -0.45 7.88
N CYS A 142 -0.60 -0.45 6.64
CA CYS A 142 -1.63 0.44 6.17
C CYS A 142 -2.79 -0.36 5.58
N PHE A 143 -4.02 0.15 5.71
CA PHE A 143 -5.19 -0.55 5.18
C PHE A 143 -6.32 0.40 4.74
N HIS A 144 -7.06 0.02 3.69
CA HIS A 144 -8.43 0.47 3.54
C HIS A 144 -9.38 -0.48 4.27
N ASP A 145 -10.46 0.07 4.82
CA ASP A 145 -11.52 -0.69 5.48
C ASP A 145 -12.07 -1.87 4.65
N ARG A 146 -12.31 -1.69 3.34
CA ARG A 146 -12.81 -2.74 2.43
C ARG A 146 -11.73 -3.72 1.92
N ASP A 147 -10.46 -3.47 2.20
CA ASP A 147 -9.40 -4.45 1.94
C ASP A 147 -9.32 -5.50 3.03
N ILE A 148 -9.50 -5.07 4.28
CA ILE A 148 -9.40 -5.95 5.43
C ILE A 148 -10.69 -6.70 5.70
N ALA A 149 -11.86 -6.12 5.39
CA ALA A 149 -13.15 -6.75 5.63
C ALA A 149 -14.07 -6.73 4.39
N PRO A 150 -14.93 -7.74 4.22
CA PRO A 150 -15.87 -7.76 3.11
C PRO A 150 -16.98 -6.73 3.31
N ASP A 151 -17.50 -6.19 2.20
CA ASP A 151 -18.70 -5.35 2.23
C ASP A 151 -19.92 -6.19 2.67
N GLY A 152 -20.98 -5.51 3.11
CA GLY A 152 -22.26 -6.12 3.45
C GLY A 152 -23.35 -5.78 2.44
N LYS A 153 -24.54 -6.38 2.59
CA LYS A 153 -25.75 -5.95 1.86
C LYS A 153 -26.26 -4.62 2.39
N THR A 154 -25.95 -4.30 3.65
CA THR A 154 -26.24 -3.02 4.29
C THR A 154 -24.99 -2.44 4.95
N LEU A 155 -25.06 -1.16 5.33
CA LEU A 155 -23.98 -0.51 6.06
C LEU A 155 -23.76 -1.14 7.44
N GLU A 156 -24.82 -1.58 8.11
CA GLU A 156 -24.75 -2.27 9.40
C GLU A 156 -24.00 -3.59 9.28
N GLU A 157 -24.30 -4.39 8.25
CA GLU A 157 -23.59 -5.64 7.97
C GLU A 157 -22.11 -5.39 7.62
N ALA A 158 -21.83 -4.38 6.78
CA ALA A 158 -20.46 -4.01 6.44
C ALA A 158 -19.65 -3.60 7.68
N ASN A 159 -20.27 -2.83 8.58
CA ASN A 159 -19.65 -2.42 9.84
C ASN A 159 -19.43 -3.59 10.80
N ALA A 160 -20.38 -4.52 10.89
CA ALA A 160 -20.24 -5.72 11.72
C ALA A 160 -19.12 -6.63 11.23
N ASN A 161 -19.01 -6.84 9.90
CA ASN A 161 -17.91 -7.58 9.30
C ASN A 161 -16.55 -6.92 9.61
N LEU A 162 -16.48 -5.59 9.48
CA LEU A 162 -15.27 -4.84 9.81
C LEU A 162 -14.89 -4.96 11.29
N ASP A 163 -15.87 -4.88 12.19
CA ASP A 163 -15.64 -5.03 13.64
C ASP A 163 -15.04 -6.39 13.99
N GLU A 164 -15.51 -7.48 13.37
CA GLU A 164 -14.94 -8.81 13.60
C GLU A 164 -13.49 -8.94 13.14
N VAL A 165 -13.14 -8.38 11.98
CA VAL A 165 -11.76 -8.41 11.47
C VAL A 165 -10.85 -7.53 12.31
N VAL A 166 -11.33 -6.36 12.70
CA VAL A 166 -10.57 -5.39 13.52
C VAL A 166 -10.32 -5.93 14.93
N ALA A 167 -11.27 -6.68 15.51
CA ALA A 167 -11.06 -7.37 16.77
C ALA A 167 -9.90 -8.39 16.67
N LEU A 168 -9.86 -9.19 15.60
CA LEU A 168 -8.76 -10.11 15.34
C LEU A 168 -7.43 -9.38 15.08
N ALA A 169 -7.44 -8.31 14.29
CA ALA A 169 -6.25 -7.52 14.03
C ALA A 169 -5.66 -6.95 15.33
N LYS A 170 -6.51 -6.49 16.26
CA LYS A 170 -6.09 -5.99 17.58
C LYS A 170 -5.39 -7.06 18.40
N GLU A 171 -5.86 -8.30 18.35
CA GLU A 171 -5.21 -9.44 19.01
C GLU A 171 -3.84 -9.73 18.39
N LEU A 172 -3.78 -9.85 17.06
CA LEU A 172 -2.57 -10.21 16.32
C LEU A 172 -1.47 -9.14 16.37
N GLN A 173 -1.84 -7.86 16.52
CA GLN A 173 -0.90 -6.74 16.69
C GLN A 173 0.03 -6.91 17.91
N GLY A 174 -0.43 -7.62 18.94
CA GLY A 174 0.27 -7.71 20.21
C GLY A 174 0.56 -6.31 20.80
N LYS A 175 1.83 -6.05 21.12
CA LYS A 175 2.26 -4.77 21.74
C LYS A 175 3.04 -3.85 20.80
N LYS A 176 3.54 -4.37 19.67
CA LYS A 176 4.53 -3.69 18.85
C LYS A 176 3.95 -3.23 17.52
N ILE A 177 3.22 -4.11 16.84
CA ILE A 177 2.68 -3.83 15.52
C ILE A 177 1.42 -2.97 15.66
N HIS A 178 1.30 -1.93 14.86
CA HIS A 178 0.11 -1.08 14.80
C HIS A 178 0.02 -0.37 13.45
N PRO A 179 -1.15 0.17 13.07
CA PRO A 179 -1.27 0.84 11.79
C PRO A 179 -0.42 2.11 11.74
N LEU A 180 0.32 2.33 10.65
CA LEU A 180 0.82 3.68 10.35
C LEU A 180 -0.35 4.60 10.04
N TRP A 181 -1.30 4.08 9.25
CA TRP A 181 -2.59 4.72 9.02
C TRP A 181 -3.65 3.72 8.57
N GLY A 182 -4.91 4.13 8.73
CA GLY A 182 -6.04 3.51 8.04
C GLY A 182 -6.73 4.53 7.13
N THR A 183 -7.58 4.04 6.23
CA THR A 183 -8.36 4.88 5.31
C THR A 183 -9.66 4.18 4.91
N SER A 184 -10.54 4.88 4.19
CA SER A 184 -11.77 4.35 3.62
C SER A 184 -11.66 4.19 2.10
N GLN A 185 -12.03 3.01 1.58
CA GLN A 185 -12.06 2.75 0.14
C GLN A 185 -13.31 3.38 -0.52
N LEU A 186 -13.26 4.68 -0.82
CA LEU A 186 -14.37 5.44 -1.41
C LEU A 186 -14.35 5.48 -2.94
N PHE A 187 -13.75 4.48 -3.59
CA PHE A 187 -13.49 4.54 -5.03
C PHE A 187 -13.77 3.25 -5.81
N HIS A 188 -13.81 2.09 -5.14
CA HIS A 188 -13.94 0.80 -5.79
C HIS A 188 -15.40 0.37 -6.02
N HIS A 189 -16.25 0.50 -5.00
CA HIS A 189 -17.65 0.08 -5.11
C HIS A 189 -18.40 0.93 -6.17
N PRO A 190 -19.29 0.35 -7.00
CA PRO A 190 -20.02 1.07 -8.07
C PRO A 190 -20.75 2.34 -7.62
N ARG A 191 -21.20 2.38 -6.35
CA ARG A 191 -21.83 3.56 -5.73
C ARG A 191 -20.98 4.84 -5.83
N TYR A 192 -19.66 4.70 -5.93
CA TYR A 192 -18.72 5.84 -5.99
C TYR A 192 -18.33 6.24 -7.42
N MET A 193 -19.00 5.71 -8.45
CA MET A 193 -18.66 6.00 -9.86
C MET A 193 -18.73 7.50 -10.23
N HIS A 194 -19.44 8.30 -9.44
CA HIS A 194 -19.59 9.75 -9.61
C HIS A 194 -18.95 10.57 -8.47
N GLY A 195 -18.06 9.97 -7.69
CA GLY A 195 -17.44 10.60 -6.53
C GLY A 195 -17.94 10.05 -5.20
N GLY A 196 -17.17 10.30 -4.13
CA GLY A 196 -17.56 10.02 -2.75
C GLY A 196 -18.10 11.30 -2.12
N ALA A 197 -17.18 12.12 -1.60
CA ALA A 197 -17.46 13.46 -1.11
C ALA A 197 -17.84 14.45 -2.22
N THR A 198 -17.42 14.22 -3.46
CA THR A 198 -17.77 15.06 -4.62
C THR A 198 -18.98 14.53 -5.39
N SER A 199 -19.67 13.51 -4.88
CA SER A 199 -20.84 12.95 -5.56
C SER A 199 -21.93 13.99 -5.80
N SER A 200 -22.54 13.94 -6.98
CA SER A 200 -23.77 14.67 -7.29
C SER A 200 -24.99 14.12 -6.53
N GLU A 201 -24.88 12.93 -5.94
CA GLU A 201 -25.93 12.26 -5.17
C GLU A 201 -25.69 12.38 -3.66
N VAL A 202 -26.58 13.09 -2.95
CA VAL A 202 -26.47 13.28 -1.49
C VAL A 202 -26.46 11.98 -0.68
N ALA A 203 -27.12 10.93 -1.18
CA ALA A 203 -27.11 9.61 -0.53
C ALA A 203 -25.72 8.96 -0.57
N VAL A 204 -24.97 9.15 -1.66
CA VAL A 204 -23.59 8.67 -1.79
C VAL A 204 -22.66 9.47 -0.88
N TYR A 205 -22.80 10.80 -0.84
CA TYR A 205 -22.08 11.66 0.10
C TYR A 205 -22.28 11.19 1.56
N ALA A 206 -23.53 10.95 1.95
CA ALA A 206 -23.87 10.51 3.30
C ALA A 206 -23.29 9.11 3.62
N TYR A 207 -23.32 8.19 2.65
CA TYR A 207 -22.71 6.87 2.81
C TYR A 207 -21.19 6.96 2.95
N ALA A 208 -20.52 7.77 2.11
CA ALA A 208 -19.09 8.02 2.20
C ALA A 208 -18.69 8.59 3.57
N ALA A 209 -19.48 9.54 4.09
CA ALA A 209 -19.25 10.12 5.43
C ALA A 209 -19.40 9.06 6.53
N ALA A 210 -20.40 8.17 6.42
CA ALA A 210 -20.59 7.09 7.36
C ALA A 210 -19.44 6.06 7.30
N GLN A 211 -18.92 5.78 6.11
CA GLN A 211 -17.76 4.90 5.92
C GLN A 211 -16.48 5.52 6.51
N VAL A 212 -16.19 6.81 6.24
CA VAL A 212 -15.06 7.53 6.84
C VAL A 212 -15.15 7.56 8.36
N LYS A 213 -16.34 7.85 8.91
CA LYS A 213 -16.60 7.79 10.35
C LYS A 213 -16.15 6.45 10.94
N LYS A 214 -16.62 5.33 10.35
CA LYS A 214 -16.29 4.00 10.84
C LYS A 214 -14.81 3.66 10.65
N ALA A 215 -14.24 3.94 9.49
CA ALA A 215 -12.84 3.70 9.17
C ALA A 215 -11.90 4.46 10.14
N MET A 216 -12.25 5.70 10.49
CA MET A 216 -11.50 6.50 11.46
C MET A 216 -11.62 5.94 12.88
N GLU A 217 -12.80 5.48 13.29
CA GLU A 217 -12.99 4.81 14.59
C GLU A 217 -12.14 3.54 14.72
N VAL A 218 -12.11 2.69 13.69
CA VAL A 218 -11.30 1.47 13.73
C VAL A 218 -9.81 1.77 13.67
N THR A 219 -9.41 2.79 12.90
CA THR A 219 -8.02 3.28 12.88
C THR A 219 -7.59 3.73 14.28
N HIS A 220 -8.44 4.52 14.95
CA HIS A 220 -8.20 4.96 16.33
C HIS A 220 -8.13 3.77 17.31
N TYR A 221 -9.06 2.81 17.21
CA TYR A 221 -9.10 1.62 18.06
C TYR A 221 -7.85 0.73 17.93
N LEU A 222 -7.34 0.58 16.71
CA LEU A 222 -6.12 -0.18 16.42
C LEU A 222 -4.83 0.57 16.82
N GLY A 223 -4.93 1.86 17.17
CA GLY A 223 -3.80 2.70 17.55
C GLY A 223 -3.06 3.29 16.35
N GLY A 224 -3.78 3.54 15.25
CA GLY A 224 -3.22 4.14 14.05
C GLY A 224 -2.61 5.52 14.31
N GLU A 225 -1.49 5.84 13.67
CA GLU A 225 -0.81 7.13 13.88
C GLU A 225 -1.31 8.24 12.95
N ASN A 226 -1.90 7.89 11.81
CA ASN A 226 -2.45 8.83 10.83
C ASN A 226 -3.75 8.29 10.19
N TYR A 227 -4.44 9.12 9.40
CA TYR A 227 -5.60 8.71 8.61
C TYR A 227 -5.57 9.41 7.25
N VAL A 228 -5.66 8.64 6.17
CA VAL A 228 -5.41 9.12 4.79
C VAL A 228 -6.71 9.35 4.03
N PHE A 229 -6.74 10.38 3.20
CA PHE A 229 -7.75 10.65 2.18
C PHE A 229 -7.05 10.65 0.82
N TRP A 230 -7.21 9.57 0.06
CA TRP A 230 -6.89 9.54 -1.37
C TRP A 230 -8.16 9.69 -2.19
N GLY A 231 -8.21 10.74 -3.01
CA GLY A 231 -9.39 11.16 -3.76
C GLY A 231 -9.69 10.36 -5.02
N GLY A 232 -9.57 9.03 -5.02
CA GLY A 232 -9.62 8.22 -6.25
C GLY A 232 -10.86 8.42 -7.15
N ARG A 233 -11.99 8.92 -6.63
CA ARG A 233 -13.16 9.36 -7.43
C ARG A 233 -13.53 10.82 -7.23
N GLU A 234 -12.76 11.55 -6.42
CA GLU A 234 -12.96 12.96 -6.08
C GLU A 234 -12.35 13.83 -7.18
N GLY A 235 -13.08 13.91 -8.29
CA GLY A 235 -12.66 14.54 -9.53
C GLY A 235 -13.71 14.35 -10.60
N TYR A 236 -13.36 14.54 -11.86
CA TYR A 236 -14.32 14.41 -12.95
C TYR A 236 -13.80 13.58 -14.12
N GLN A 237 -14.75 13.11 -14.95
CA GLN A 237 -14.49 12.52 -16.26
C GLN A 237 -14.68 13.54 -17.40
N THR A 238 -15.64 14.45 -17.25
CA THR A 238 -15.90 15.53 -18.21
C THR A 238 -16.42 16.78 -17.51
N LEU A 239 -15.92 17.96 -17.91
CA LEU A 239 -16.38 19.23 -17.36
C LEU A 239 -17.82 19.57 -17.79
N LEU A 240 -18.35 18.94 -18.84
CA LEU A 240 -19.68 19.24 -19.38
C LEU A 240 -20.82 18.97 -18.38
N ASN A 241 -20.62 18.05 -17.44
CA ASN A 241 -21.60 17.68 -16.43
C ASN A 241 -21.09 17.90 -14.99
N THR A 242 -20.00 18.66 -14.82
CA THR A 242 -19.34 18.85 -13.53
C THR A 242 -19.49 20.30 -13.09
N ASP A 243 -20.15 20.51 -11.94
CA ASP A 243 -20.08 21.78 -11.23
C ASP A 243 -18.90 21.73 -10.26
N MET A 244 -17.71 22.05 -10.78
CA MET A 244 -16.46 21.92 -10.05
C MET A 244 -16.44 22.79 -8.78
N GLY A 245 -17.05 23.98 -8.81
CA GLY A 245 -17.12 24.85 -7.64
C GLY A 245 -17.89 24.18 -6.50
N ARG A 246 -19.05 23.61 -6.83
CA ARG A 246 -19.89 22.90 -5.87
C ARG A 246 -19.23 21.63 -5.32
N GLU A 247 -18.58 20.86 -6.18
CA GLU A 247 -17.89 19.63 -5.76
C GLU A 247 -16.72 19.91 -4.81
N LEU A 248 -15.91 20.94 -5.09
CA LEU A 248 -14.84 21.37 -4.20
C LEU A 248 -15.39 21.89 -2.85
N ASP A 249 -16.51 22.61 -2.87
CA ASP A 249 -17.18 23.05 -1.63
C ASP A 249 -17.72 21.87 -0.81
N HIS A 250 -18.24 20.82 -1.46
CA HIS A 250 -18.67 19.60 -0.79
C HIS A 250 -17.48 18.82 -0.19
N LEU A 251 -16.39 18.68 -0.94
CA LEU A 251 -15.16 18.03 -0.47
C LEU A 251 -14.58 18.77 0.75
N ALA A 252 -14.56 20.10 0.72
CA ALA A 252 -14.12 20.90 1.86
C ALA A 252 -14.97 20.65 3.11
N ARG A 253 -16.30 20.73 2.98
CA ARG A 253 -17.24 20.43 4.10
C ARG A 253 -17.08 19.02 4.64
N PHE A 254 -16.79 18.07 3.76
CA PHE A 254 -16.56 16.67 4.14
C PHE A 254 -15.29 16.52 4.99
N LEU A 255 -14.18 17.15 4.56
CA LEU A 255 -12.91 17.15 5.27
C LEU A 255 -12.98 17.93 6.59
N GLU A 256 -13.70 19.05 6.62
CA GLU A 256 -14.04 19.79 7.85
C GLU A 256 -14.78 18.89 8.86
N ALA A 257 -15.80 18.17 8.39
CA ALA A 257 -16.56 17.24 9.23
C ALA A 257 -15.68 16.08 9.74
N ALA A 258 -14.78 15.55 8.91
CA ALA A 258 -13.84 14.52 9.32
C ALA A 258 -12.85 15.03 10.38
N ALA A 259 -12.29 16.23 10.22
CA ALA A 259 -11.41 16.86 11.20
C ALA A 259 -12.16 17.16 12.52
N ALA A 260 -13.41 17.60 12.45
CA ALA A 260 -14.26 17.78 13.63
C ALA A 260 -14.56 16.44 14.32
N TYR A 261 -14.83 15.38 13.55
CA TYR A 261 -15.12 14.05 14.10
C TYR A 261 -13.90 13.43 14.78
N LYS A 262 -12.72 13.52 14.15
CA LYS A 262 -11.43 13.17 14.75
C LYS A 262 -11.28 13.76 16.15
N LYS A 263 -11.51 15.07 16.30
CA LYS A 263 -11.43 15.77 17.59
C LYS A 263 -12.48 15.25 18.57
N LYS A 264 -13.71 15.02 18.11
CA LYS A 264 -14.83 14.50 18.91
C LYS A 264 -14.52 13.13 19.52
N ILE A 265 -13.85 12.23 18.78
CA ILE A 265 -13.50 10.89 19.28
C ILE A 265 -12.14 10.84 20.00
N GLY A 266 -11.43 11.97 20.12
CA GLY A 266 -10.11 12.02 20.75
C GLY A 266 -8.99 11.38 19.92
N PHE A 267 -9.17 11.26 18.60
CA PHE A 267 -8.14 10.71 17.72
C PHE A 267 -7.03 11.74 17.47
N ASN A 268 -5.82 11.47 17.96
CA ASN A 268 -4.68 12.39 17.87
C ASN A 268 -3.82 12.23 16.61
N GLY A 269 -4.13 11.27 15.72
CA GLY A 269 -3.30 11.02 14.54
C GLY A 269 -3.30 12.15 13.51
N THR A 270 -2.45 12.10 12.49
CA THR A 270 -2.40 13.17 11.48
C THR A 270 -3.44 12.97 10.37
N LEU A 271 -4.14 14.06 10.02
CA LEU A 271 -4.90 14.26 8.77
C LEU A 271 -4.00 14.16 7.53
N LEU A 272 -4.10 13.18 6.64
CA LEU A 272 -3.30 13.13 5.39
C LEU A 272 -4.20 13.26 4.16
N ILE A 273 -3.88 14.16 3.22
CA ILE A 273 -4.37 14.10 1.83
C ILE A 273 -3.27 13.54 0.95
N GLU A 274 -3.62 12.64 0.03
CA GLU A 274 -2.68 11.99 -0.88
C GLU A 274 -2.89 12.47 -2.31
N PRO A 275 -2.06 13.42 -2.80
CA PRO A 275 -2.25 14.00 -4.11
C PRO A 275 -2.04 12.99 -5.23
N LYS A 276 -2.86 13.09 -6.28
CA LYS A 276 -2.71 12.39 -7.55
C LYS A 276 -3.36 13.22 -8.65
N PRO A 277 -2.79 13.31 -9.86
CA PRO A 277 -3.35 14.14 -10.93
C PRO A 277 -4.63 13.58 -11.57
N GLN A 278 -4.69 12.27 -11.73
CA GLN A 278 -5.69 11.55 -12.52
C GLN A 278 -5.59 10.05 -12.23
N GLU A 279 -6.40 9.25 -12.93
CA GLU A 279 -6.47 7.80 -12.80
C GLU A 279 -7.02 7.33 -11.44
N PRO A 280 -8.31 6.93 -11.38
CA PRO A 280 -9.20 6.63 -12.51
C PRO A 280 -10.01 7.83 -13.03
N THR A 281 -9.91 9.01 -12.42
CA THR A 281 -10.52 10.25 -12.93
C THR A 281 -9.76 10.78 -14.15
N LYS A 282 -10.41 11.57 -15.01
CA LYS A 282 -9.71 12.34 -16.04
C LYS A 282 -8.88 13.47 -15.39
N HIS A 283 -9.40 14.05 -14.31
CA HIS A 283 -8.75 15.04 -13.49
C HIS A 283 -9.22 14.82 -12.05
N GLN A 284 -8.27 14.60 -11.15
CA GLN A 284 -8.50 14.53 -9.72
C GLN A 284 -8.22 15.90 -9.09
N TYR A 285 -8.98 16.29 -8.08
CA TYR A 285 -8.94 17.66 -7.55
C TYR A 285 -7.66 17.97 -6.74
N ASP A 286 -7.16 16.99 -6.02
CA ASP A 286 -5.89 16.98 -5.29
C ASP A 286 -4.72 16.63 -6.23
N TRP A 287 -4.55 17.41 -7.30
CA TRP A 287 -3.66 17.11 -8.43
C TRP A 287 -2.19 16.85 -8.05
N ASP A 288 -1.62 17.75 -7.25
CA ASP A 288 -0.24 17.73 -6.76
C ASP A 288 -0.17 18.42 -5.38
N ALA A 289 1.01 18.46 -4.77
CA ALA A 289 1.24 19.05 -3.45
C ALA A 289 0.88 20.54 -3.41
N ALA A 290 1.18 21.29 -4.47
CA ALA A 290 0.89 22.73 -4.53
C ALA A 290 -0.62 23.00 -4.64
N THR A 291 -1.31 22.25 -5.48
CA THR A 291 -2.76 22.33 -5.69
C THR A 291 -3.51 21.95 -4.42
N THR A 292 -3.08 20.84 -3.79
CA THR A 292 -3.66 20.37 -2.53
C THR A 292 -3.44 21.36 -1.40
N ALA A 293 -2.22 21.91 -1.28
CA ALA A 293 -1.93 22.96 -0.30
C ALA A 293 -2.79 24.22 -0.53
N ASN A 294 -3.02 24.60 -1.79
CA ASN A 294 -3.88 25.74 -2.11
C ASN A 294 -5.36 25.49 -1.77
N PHE A 295 -5.87 24.30 -2.06
CA PHE A 295 -7.21 23.88 -1.64
C PHE A 295 -7.37 23.99 -0.12
N LEU A 296 -6.43 23.41 0.63
CA LEU A 296 -6.43 23.47 2.09
C LEU A 296 -6.37 24.92 2.62
N ARG A 297 -5.62 25.82 1.98
CA ARG A 297 -5.60 27.25 2.35
C ARG A 297 -6.94 27.93 2.08
N LYS A 298 -7.51 27.73 0.88
CA LYS A 298 -8.77 28.35 0.46
C LYS A 298 -9.90 28.04 1.46
N TYR A 299 -9.96 26.81 1.95
CA TYR A 299 -11.00 26.35 2.87
C TYR A 299 -10.59 26.38 4.35
N GLY A 300 -9.44 26.97 4.70
CA GLY A 300 -9.01 27.10 6.10
C GLY A 300 -8.63 25.78 6.79
N LEU A 301 -8.30 24.74 6.03
CA LEU A 301 -7.98 23.38 6.50
C LEU A 301 -6.47 23.12 6.62
N ILE A 302 -5.61 24.06 6.22
CA ILE A 302 -4.15 23.88 6.18
C ILE A 302 -3.51 23.51 7.53
N GLY A 303 -4.16 23.85 8.65
CA GLY A 303 -3.71 23.49 10.00
C GLY A 303 -4.17 22.11 10.49
N GLU A 304 -5.10 21.47 9.77
CA GLU A 304 -5.69 20.18 10.15
C GLU A 304 -5.05 19.00 9.39
N PHE A 305 -4.46 19.27 8.22
CA PHE A 305 -3.94 18.26 7.30
C PHE A 305 -2.45 18.46 6.98
N LYS A 306 -1.81 17.33 6.69
CA LYS A 306 -0.52 17.18 6.02
C LYS A 306 -0.72 16.39 4.73
N LEU A 307 0.36 16.16 3.99
CA LEU A 307 0.35 15.42 2.74
C LEU A 307 1.01 14.05 2.89
N ASN A 308 0.39 13.06 2.28
CA ASN A 308 0.98 11.78 1.93
C ASN A 308 1.49 11.88 0.49
N ILE A 309 2.80 11.90 0.26
CA ILE A 309 3.35 12.05 -1.09
C ILE A 309 3.69 10.67 -1.64
N GLU A 310 3.11 10.31 -2.77
CA GLU A 310 3.48 9.11 -3.51
C GLU A 310 4.37 9.47 -4.72
N CYS A 311 5.47 8.73 -4.91
CA CYS A 311 6.41 9.02 -5.98
C CYS A 311 5.87 8.72 -7.39
N ASN A 312 5.05 7.67 -7.57
CA ASN A 312 4.40 7.42 -8.87
C ASN A 312 3.36 8.51 -9.17
N HIS A 313 2.55 8.94 -8.19
CA HIS A 313 1.61 10.05 -8.36
C HIS A 313 2.32 11.38 -8.72
N ALA A 314 3.45 11.66 -8.06
CA ALA A 314 4.28 12.83 -8.35
C ALA A 314 4.72 12.85 -9.82
N THR A 315 5.26 11.73 -10.31
CA THR A 315 5.72 11.63 -11.72
C THR A 315 4.59 11.68 -12.72
N LEU A 316 3.43 11.09 -12.43
CA LEU A 316 2.22 11.25 -13.25
C LEU A 316 1.75 12.70 -13.35
N SER A 317 2.00 13.52 -12.32
CA SER A 317 1.60 14.94 -12.31
C SER A 317 2.54 15.84 -13.11
N GLY A 318 3.63 15.28 -13.64
CA GLY A 318 4.67 16.01 -14.37
C GLY A 318 5.84 16.49 -13.50
N HIS A 319 5.90 16.06 -12.24
CA HIS A 319 6.91 16.48 -11.27
C HIS A 319 7.84 15.33 -10.88
N SER A 320 9.05 15.60 -10.41
CA SER A 320 9.83 14.54 -9.75
C SER A 320 9.30 14.29 -8.34
N CYS A 321 9.48 13.09 -7.79
CA CYS A 321 9.11 12.83 -6.39
C CYS A 321 9.82 13.81 -5.44
N HIS A 322 11.10 14.09 -5.69
CA HIS A 322 11.86 15.08 -4.92
C HIS A 322 11.25 16.49 -4.95
N HIS A 323 10.70 16.94 -6.08
CA HIS A 323 10.01 18.23 -6.16
C HIS A 323 8.82 18.28 -5.21
N GLU A 324 7.95 17.27 -5.26
CA GLU A 324 6.74 17.21 -4.43
C GLU A 324 7.07 17.13 -2.94
N LEU A 325 8.12 16.38 -2.58
CA LEU A 325 8.62 16.32 -1.21
C LEU A 325 9.15 17.67 -0.71
N GLU A 326 9.94 18.39 -1.51
CA GLU A 326 10.43 19.72 -1.13
C GLU A 326 9.29 20.75 -1.07
N THR A 327 8.33 20.68 -2.00
CA THR A 327 7.13 21.52 -1.99
C THR A 327 6.34 21.29 -0.70
N ALA A 328 6.05 20.04 -0.34
CA ALA A 328 5.36 19.72 0.91
C ALA A 328 6.17 20.15 2.15
N ARG A 329 7.48 19.87 2.18
CA ARG A 329 8.37 20.18 3.30
C ARG A 329 8.48 21.69 3.56
N LEU A 330 8.73 22.49 2.53
CA LEU A 330 8.88 23.94 2.64
C LEU A 330 7.59 24.63 3.10
N ASN A 331 6.43 24.00 2.89
CA ASN A 331 5.14 24.47 3.38
C ASN A 331 4.76 23.88 4.76
N GLY A 332 5.62 23.06 5.38
CA GLY A 332 5.36 22.40 6.67
C GLY A 332 4.37 21.23 6.59
N LEU A 333 4.02 20.79 5.38
CA LEU A 333 2.96 19.83 5.10
C LEU A 333 3.45 18.41 4.86
N LEU A 334 4.75 18.16 4.68
CA LEU A 334 5.24 16.79 4.50
C LEU A 334 4.89 15.93 5.73
N GLY A 335 4.05 14.92 5.55
CA GLY A 335 3.49 14.09 6.61
C GLY A 335 3.87 12.62 6.46
N ASN A 336 3.64 12.03 5.28
CA ASN A 336 3.93 10.63 4.98
C ASN A 336 4.47 10.49 3.56
N ILE A 337 5.09 9.35 3.25
CA ILE A 337 5.51 9.00 1.89
C ILE A 337 4.99 7.60 1.55
N ASP A 338 4.36 7.48 0.39
CA ASP A 338 4.15 6.20 -0.27
C ASP A 338 5.31 5.92 -1.23
N ALA A 339 6.06 4.88 -0.86
CA ALA A 339 7.39 4.59 -1.34
C ALA A 339 7.36 3.62 -2.52
N ASN A 340 7.06 4.15 -3.70
CA ASN A 340 7.04 3.40 -4.95
C ASN A 340 7.77 4.18 -6.05
N THR A 341 7.67 3.69 -7.29
CA THR A 341 8.11 4.40 -8.49
C THR A 341 7.15 4.11 -9.63
N GLY A 342 7.02 5.10 -10.51
CA GLY A 342 6.45 4.93 -11.84
C GLY A 342 7.45 4.38 -12.84
N ASP A 343 7.01 4.32 -14.09
CA ASP A 343 7.87 4.12 -15.25
C ASP A 343 7.75 5.36 -16.14
N PRO A 344 8.85 6.10 -16.43
CA PRO A 344 8.77 7.35 -17.19
C PRO A 344 8.30 7.20 -18.65
N GLN A 345 8.16 5.97 -19.16
CA GLN A 345 7.60 5.68 -20.48
C GLN A 345 6.11 5.28 -20.41
N ILE A 346 5.55 5.19 -19.20
CA ILE A 346 4.22 4.68 -18.92
C ILE A 346 3.38 5.76 -18.23
N GLY A 347 2.31 6.20 -18.91
CA GLY A 347 1.43 7.28 -18.43
C GLY A 347 0.32 6.85 -17.46
N TRP A 348 0.54 5.79 -16.69
CA TRP A 348 -0.38 5.28 -15.66
C TRP A 348 0.39 4.75 -14.45
N ASP A 349 -0.33 4.46 -13.38
CA ASP A 349 0.22 4.02 -12.12
C ASP A 349 0.71 2.57 -12.15
N THR A 350 2.03 2.40 -12.01
CA THR A 350 2.67 1.08 -12.11
C THR A 350 2.91 0.46 -10.74
N ASP A 351 2.92 1.27 -9.68
CA ASP A 351 3.14 0.92 -8.27
C ASP A 351 4.35 -0.01 -8.11
N GLN A 352 5.48 0.33 -8.73
CA GLN A 352 6.69 -0.47 -8.63
C GLN A 352 7.42 -0.17 -7.32
N PHE A 353 8.09 -1.15 -6.74
CA PHE A 353 9.01 -0.85 -5.64
C PHE A 353 10.13 0.06 -6.14
N LEU A 354 10.45 1.10 -5.38
CA LEU A 354 11.56 1.99 -5.71
C LEU A 354 12.89 1.23 -5.68
N THR A 355 13.58 1.18 -6.81
CA THR A 355 14.87 0.50 -6.97
C THR A 355 16.01 1.41 -7.44
N ASP A 356 15.69 2.63 -7.89
CA ASP A 356 16.68 3.63 -8.25
C ASP A 356 17.28 4.29 -6.99
N ILE A 357 18.56 4.02 -6.76
CA ILE A 357 19.31 4.52 -5.62
C ILE A 357 19.56 6.04 -5.71
N ALA A 358 19.66 6.60 -6.92
CA ALA A 358 19.82 8.04 -7.08
C ALA A 358 18.54 8.77 -6.65
N GLU A 359 17.38 8.29 -7.09
CA GLU A 359 16.09 8.82 -6.64
C GLU A 359 15.89 8.62 -5.14
N ALA A 360 16.17 7.43 -4.60
CA ALA A 360 16.08 7.19 -3.17
C ALA A 360 17.02 8.10 -2.34
N THR A 361 18.17 8.48 -2.89
CA THR A 361 19.06 9.48 -2.26
C THR A 361 18.39 10.84 -2.18
N MET A 362 17.70 11.27 -3.25
CA MET A 362 16.99 12.56 -3.26
C MET A 362 15.76 12.55 -2.35
N VAL A 363 14.99 11.45 -2.33
CA VAL A 363 13.88 11.25 -1.39
C VAL A 363 14.37 11.34 0.06
N MET A 364 15.42 10.59 0.41
CA MET A 364 15.98 10.63 1.75
C MET A 364 16.60 11.99 2.11
N LEU A 365 17.08 12.77 1.13
CA LEU A 365 17.58 14.12 1.37
C LEU A 365 16.45 15.03 1.90
N SER A 366 15.28 15.00 1.27
CA SER A 366 14.10 15.73 1.74
C SER A 366 13.65 15.25 3.12
N VAL A 367 13.66 13.95 3.38
CA VAL A 367 13.29 13.39 4.69
C VAL A 367 14.26 13.83 5.80
N VAL A 368 15.57 13.78 5.56
CA VAL A 368 16.57 14.25 6.53
C VAL A 368 16.41 15.75 6.77
N ARG A 369 16.20 16.56 5.72
CA ARG A 369 15.93 18.01 5.85
C ARG A 369 14.62 18.33 6.57
N ASN A 370 13.65 17.43 6.55
CA ASN A 370 12.40 17.54 7.31
C ASN A 370 12.57 17.13 8.79
N GLY A 371 13.71 16.54 9.17
CA GLY A 371 13.94 15.97 10.50
C GLY A 371 13.36 14.56 10.69
N GLY A 372 12.88 13.93 9.61
CA GLY A 372 12.18 12.65 9.61
C GLY A 372 10.71 12.79 9.19
N LEU A 373 9.96 11.68 9.30
CA LEU A 373 8.54 11.64 8.90
C LEU A 373 7.57 11.42 10.06
N ALA A 374 8.04 11.04 11.26
CA ALA A 374 7.17 10.72 12.38
C ALA A 374 6.16 11.87 12.67
N PRO A 375 4.86 11.57 12.88
CA PRO A 375 4.28 10.22 13.03
C PRO A 375 4.00 9.44 11.72
N GLY A 376 4.26 10.01 10.54
CA GLY A 376 4.28 9.26 9.27
C GLY A 376 5.53 8.40 9.09
N GLY A 377 5.65 7.79 7.91
CA GLY A 377 6.74 6.89 7.54
C GLY A 377 6.76 6.61 6.04
N PHE A 378 7.43 5.52 5.66
CA PHE A 378 7.40 5.01 4.29
C PHE A 378 6.46 3.81 4.21
N ASN A 379 5.28 4.00 3.62
CA ASN A 379 4.41 2.88 3.28
C ASN A 379 4.75 2.37 1.88
N PHE A 380 4.94 1.06 1.72
CA PHE A 380 5.17 0.49 0.41
C PHE A 380 3.84 0.32 -0.32
N ASP A 381 3.30 1.42 -0.85
CA ASP A 381 2.23 1.40 -1.83
C ASP A 381 2.75 0.90 -3.20
N ALA A 382 3.21 -0.35 -3.18
CA ALA A 382 3.85 -1.00 -4.30
C ALA A 382 3.37 -2.44 -4.41
N LYS A 383 3.22 -2.92 -5.64
CA LYS A 383 2.75 -4.27 -5.95
C LYS A 383 3.79 -5.10 -6.67
N LEU A 384 3.72 -6.41 -6.46
CA LEU A 384 4.42 -7.36 -7.32
C LEU A 384 3.99 -7.19 -8.77
N ARG A 385 4.93 -7.42 -9.70
CA ARG A 385 4.60 -7.49 -11.13
C ARG A 385 3.60 -8.60 -11.38
N ARG A 386 2.90 -8.55 -12.50
CA ARG A 386 1.82 -9.49 -12.81
C ARG A 386 2.33 -10.94 -12.85
N GLU A 387 3.52 -11.11 -13.38
CA GLU A 387 4.23 -12.36 -13.60
C GLU A 387 5.06 -12.84 -12.40
N SER A 388 5.20 -12.02 -11.35
CA SER A 388 5.81 -12.41 -10.07
C SER A 388 4.75 -13.09 -9.20
N THR A 389 4.62 -14.41 -9.34
CA THR A 389 3.52 -15.21 -8.76
C THR A 389 3.90 -15.99 -7.52
N ASP A 390 5.18 -16.00 -7.13
CA ASP A 390 5.64 -16.80 -6.01
C ASP A 390 5.51 -16.02 -4.70
N VAL A 391 5.19 -16.70 -3.60
CA VAL A 391 5.03 -16.03 -2.29
C VAL A 391 6.33 -15.40 -1.81
N GLU A 392 7.49 -15.91 -2.25
CA GLU A 392 8.79 -15.33 -1.93
C GLU A 392 9.03 -13.97 -2.61
N ASP A 393 8.38 -13.70 -3.75
CA ASP A 393 8.50 -12.43 -4.47
C ASP A 393 8.03 -11.25 -3.59
N LEU A 394 7.06 -11.49 -2.70
CA LEU A 394 6.61 -10.51 -1.71
C LEU A 394 7.78 -10.04 -0.84
N PHE A 395 8.58 -10.98 -0.33
CA PHE A 395 9.75 -10.63 0.50
C PHE A 395 10.85 -10.00 -0.33
N ILE A 396 11.19 -10.57 -1.48
CA ILE A 396 12.26 -10.06 -2.35
C ILE A 396 11.99 -8.61 -2.75
N SER A 397 10.75 -8.28 -3.12
CA SER A 397 10.37 -6.94 -3.54
C SER A 397 10.42 -5.93 -2.40
N HIS A 398 9.89 -6.28 -1.22
CA HIS A 398 9.96 -5.42 -0.04
C HIS A 398 11.40 -5.20 0.42
N ILE A 399 12.21 -6.26 0.48
CA ILE A 399 13.65 -6.17 0.82
C ILE A 399 14.35 -5.21 -0.14
N THR A 400 14.07 -5.30 -1.44
CA THR A 400 14.67 -4.44 -2.45
C THR A 400 14.30 -2.97 -2.23
N GLY A 401 13.02 -2.65 -2.00
CA GLY A 401 12.59 -1.28 -1.70
C GLY A 401 13.20 -0.73 -0.41
N MET A 402 13.21 -1.54 0.66
CA MET A 402 13.79 -1.18 1.95
C MET A 402 15.30 -0.93 1.87
N ASP A 403 16.04 -1.81 1.20
CA ASP A 403 17.49 -1.65 0.99
C ASP A 403 17.81 -0.44 0.13
N THR A 404 16.98 -0.14 -0.87
CA THR A 404 17.16 1.01 -1.76
C THR A 404 17.05 2.32 -0.97
N LEU A 405 16.03 2.47 -0.14
CA LEU A 405 15.86 3.64 0.75
C LEU A 405 16.95 3.71 1.83
N ALA A 406 17.33 2.57 2.43
CA ALA A 406 18.44 2.49 3.39
C ALA A 406 19.77 2.95 2.78
N ARG A 407 20.03 2.55 1.54
CA ARG A 407 21.20 3.01 0.78
C ARG A 407 21.11 4.51 0.47
N GLY A 408 19.92 5.01 0.13
CA GLY A 408 19.64 6.44 -0.02
C GLY A 408 20.02 7.24 1.24
N LEU A 409 19.61 6.79 2.43
CA LEU A 409 19.94 7.44 3.70
C LEU A 409 21.46 7.51 3.93
N ARG A 410 22.17 6.40 3.69
CA ARG A 410 23.64 6.37 3.81
C ARG A 410 24.32 7.32 2.84
N ASN A 411 23.80 7.47 1.62
CA ASN A 411 24.33 8.44 0.67
C ASN A 411 24.11 9.88 1.15
N VAL A 412 22.92 10.19 1.69
CA VAL A 412 22.60 11.51 2.24
C VAL A 412 23.52 11.88 3.40
N ALA A 413 23.80 10.93 4.30
CA ALA A 413 24.73 11.17 5.41
C ALA A 413 26.11 11.64 4.89
N LYS A 414 26.63 11.01 3.84
CA LYS A 414 27.89 11.42 3.20
C LYS A 414 27.80 12.76 2.48
N LEU A 415 26.65 13.08 1.88
CA LEU A 415 26.44 14.35 1.19
C LEU A 415 26.40 15.52 2.17
N ILE A 416 25.77 15.34 3.34
CA ILE A 416 25.62 16.39 4.35
C ILE A 416 26.91 16.60 5.14
N GLU A 417 27.73 15.57 5.37
CA GLU A 417 29.05 15.73 6.02
C GLU A 417 30.05 16.60 5.23
N VAL A 418 29.79 16.86 3.95
CA VAL A 418 30.66 17.64 3.04
C VAL A 418 30.21 19.10 2.90
N ILE A 419 29.03 19.45 3.43
CA ILE A 419 28.44 20.81 3.43
C ILE A 419 28.60 21.41 4.83
#